data_AF-A0A0B5ILN9-F1
#
_entry.id   AF-A0A0B5ILN9-F1
#
_cell.length_a   1.000
_cell.length_b   1.000
_cell.length_c   1.000
_cell.angle_alpha   90.00
_cell.angle_beta   90.00
_cell.angle_gamma   90.00
#
_symmetry.space_group_name_H-M   'P 1'
#
loop_
_entity.id
_entity.type
_entity.pdbx_description
1 polymer ?
#
loop_
_entity_poly.entity_id
_entity_poly.type
_entity_poly.pdbx_seq_one_letter_code
_entity_poly.pdbx_strand_id
1 'polypeptide(L)'
;MAALREWSAALNQLSTPGLRPRLVAAAWLAGETRVSALAEAARTSRPTIYADLRSQGIDPDDRSKEDPMTMTPLAIDGITGLNDETDARAIHEAERRYLAEHPDGDGIGLAVSELLELQLVLRFYNNLRPLLAAELAARRDRDRALHLVEVRWEALTTATAWHAAHHAYVVAVDAAYTAITTWATAAREASTSWFPVRRAEEFYEQRILAAGHPPVERLAVDADAESRCLAEELTTLHDRRIVLAAQTLNAAPTSSH
;
A
#
# COMPACT_ATOMS: atom_id res chain seq x y z
N MET A 1 15.62 3.88 -7.80
CA MET A 1 17.04 3.96 -7.35
C MET A 1 18.04 4.35 -8.44
N ALA A 2 17.88 3.93 -9.71
CA ALA A 2 18.79 4.32 -10.81
C ALA A 2 18.88 5.84 -11.02
N ALA A 3 17.75 6.53 -11.19
CA ALA A 3 17.71 7.99 -11.33
C ALA A 3 18.34 8.76 -10.14
N LEU A 4 18.24 8.23 -8.91
CA LEU A 4 18.86 8.84 -7.73
C LEU A 4 20.39 8.66 -7.73
N ARG A 5 20.88 7.52 -8.22
CA ARG A 5 22.32 7.24 -8.40
C ARG A 5 22.91 8.01 -9.57
N GLU A 6 22.19 8.10 -10.68
CA GLU A 6 22.55 8.93 -11.84
C GLU A 6 22.59 10.42 -11.45
N TRP A 7 21.64 10.88 -10.65
CA TRP A 7 21.69 12.23 -10.08
C TRP A 7 22.94 12.42 -9.19
N SER A 8 23.28 11.46 -8.32
CA SER A 8 24.50 11.55 -7.52
C SER A 8 25.78 11.58 -8.37
N ALA A 9 25.79 10.90 -9.52
CA ALA A 9 26.89 10.96 -10.47
C ALA A 9 26.92 12.31 -11.24
N ALA A 10 25.75 12.85 -11.58
CA ALA A 10 25.57 14.13 -12.28
C ALA A 10 25.74 15.37 -11.37
N LEU A 11 25.68 15.21 -10.05
CA LEU A 11 25.89 16.25 -9.04
C LEU A 11 27.27 16.91 -9.14
N ASN A 12 28.26 16.19 -9.68
CA ASN A 12 29.57 16.76 -9.98
C ASN A 12 29.53 17.78 -11.15
N GLN A 13 28.41 17.94 -11.87
CA GLN A 13 28.33 18.81 -13.04
C GLN A 13 27.16 19.80 -13.08
N LEU A 14 25.95 19.55 -12.54
CA LEU A 14 24.85 20.53 -12.61
C LEU A 14 23.90 20.47 -11.40
N SER A 15 23.86 21.55 -10.61
CA SER A 15 23.00 21.69 -9.42
C SER A 15 21.66 22.34 -9.77
N THR A 16 20.63 21.55 -10.06
CA THR A 16 19.24 22.03 -10.12
C THR A 16 18.63 22.01 -8.71
N PRO A 17 18.28 23.17 -8.11
CA PRO A 17 17.66 23.21 -6.79
C PRO A 17 16.34 22.43 -6.74
N GLY A 18 16.12 21.65 -5.68
CA GLY A 18 14.85 20.94 -5.44
C GLY A 18 14.67 19.60 -6.16
N LEU A 19 15.59 19.19 -7.05
CA LEU A 19 15.49 17.90 -7.76
C LEU A 19 15.72 16.69 -6.83
N ARG A 20 16.70 16.78 -5.92
CA ARG A 20 17.00 15.70 -4.95
C ARG A 20 15.80 15.34 -4.08
N PRO A 21 15.13 16.29 -3.39
CA PRO A 21 13.90 15.99 -2.65
C PRO A 21 12.86 15.22 -3.46
N ARG A 22 12.61 15.64 -4.71
CA ARG A 22 11.64 14.96 -5.59
C ARG A 22 12.05 13.53 -5.94
N LEU A 23 13.34 13.29 -6.22
CA LEU A 23 13.85 11.95 -6.52
C LEU A 23 13.88 11.04 -5.29
N VAL A 24 14.22 11.59 -4.12
CA VAL A 24 14.15 10.88 -2.84
C VAL A 24 12.71 10.50 -2.52
N ALA A 25 11.76 11.42 -2.70
CA ALA A 25 10.34 11.13 -2.54
C ALA A 25 9.84 10.09 -3.55
N ALA A 26 10.23 10.21 -4.83
CA ALA A 26 9.88 9.21 -5.84
C ALA A 26 10.44 7.81 -5.48
N ALA A 27 11.68 7.72 -4.98
CA ALA A 27 12.26 6.46 -4.53
C ALA A 27 11.53 5.89 -3.29
N TRP A 28 11.14 6.76 -2.36
CA TRP A 28 10.34 6.39 -1.20
C TRP A 28 8.97 5.84 -1.59
N LEU A 29 8.26 6.55 -2.47
CA LEU A 29 6.96 6.15 -2.99
C LEU A 29 7.06 4.87 -3.86
N ALA A 30 8.18 4.66 -4.54
CA ALA A 30 8.51 3.40 -5.23
C ALA A 30 8.93 2.25 -4.29
N GLY A 31 8.81 2.44 -2.97
CA GLY A 31 8.95 1.37 -1.97
C GLY A 31 10.31 1.25 -1.30
N GLU A 32 11.30 2.10 -1.60
CA GLU A 32 12.55 2.19 -0.83
C GLU A 32 12.36 3.08 0.40
N THR A 33 11.96 2.46 1.52
CA THR A 33 11.65 3.16 2.77
C THR A 33 12.79 3.13 3.78
N ARG A 34 13.96 2.55 3.44
CA ARG A 34 15.14 2.58 4.32
C ARG A 34 15.93 3.86 4.06
N VAL A 35 15.81 4.81 4.98
CA VAL A 35 16.57 6.08 4.98
C VAL A 35 18.07 5.85 4.81
N SER A 36 18.63 4.75 5.34
CA SER A 36 20.04 4.39 5.13
C SER A 36 20.37 4.10 3.67
N ALA A 37 19.53 3.34 2.96
CA ALA A 37 19.74 3.01 1.55
C ALA A 37 19.54 4.25 0.66
N LEU A 38 18.58 5.11 0.98
CA LEU A 38 18.38 6.39 0.29
C LEU A 38 19.58 7.32 0.48
N ALA A 39 20.11 7.42 1.71
CA ALA A 39 21.28 8.23 2.03
C ALA A 39 22.52 7.75 1.26
N GLU A 40 22.74 6.44 1.21
CA GLU A 40 23.82 5.82 0.46
C GLU A 40 23.68 6.08 -1.05
N ALA A 41 22.50 5.85 -1.61
CA ALA A 41 22.25 6.04 -3.04
C ALA A 41 22.34 7.50 -3.49
N ALA A 42 21.91 8.44 -2.65
CA ALA A 42 22.01 9.87 -2.90
C ALA A 42 23.38 10.46 -2.48
N ARG A 43 24.29 9.64 -1.93
CA ARG A 43 25.58 10.05 -1.34
C ARG A 43 25.46 11.27 -0.43
N THR A 44 24.44 11.25 0.42
CA THR A 44 24.14 12.32 1.37
C THR A 44 23.94 11.77 2.77
N SER A 45 23.76 12.65 3.74
CA SER A 45 23.53 12.25 5.13
C SER A 45 22.08 11.79 5.33
N ARG A 46 21.85 10.86 6.28
CA ARG A 46 20.49 10.50 6.71
C ARG A 46 19.65 11.73 7.14
N PRO A 47 20.18 12.68 7.94
CA PRO A 47 19.46 13.92 8.25
C PRO A 47 18.99 14.69 7.00
N THR A 48 19.79 14.71 5.94
CA THR A 48 19.41 15.37 4.68
C THR A 48 18.27 14.64 3.99
N ILE A 49 18.28 13.30 3.98
CA ILE A 49 17.15 12.50 3.46
C ILE A 49 15.87 12.76 4.27
N TYR A 50 15.96 12.82 5.60
CA TYR A 50 14.82 13.19 6.44
C TYR A 50 14.25 14.57 6.09
N ALA A 51 15.12 15.57 5.93
CA ALA A 51 14.70 16.92 5.55
C ALA A 51 14.08 16.96 4.14
N ASP A 52 14.68 16.23 3.19
CA ASP A 52 14.19 16.12 1.82
C ASP A 52 12.79 15.50 1.78
N LEU A 53 12.57 14.37 2.46
CA LEU A 53 11.27 13.70 2.54
C LEU A 53 10.22 14.61 3.19
N ARG A 54 10.53 15.24 4.33
CA ARG A 54 9.61 16.17 5.01
C ARG A 54 9.28 17.39 4.15
N SER A 55 10.23 17.89 3.36
CA SER A 55 9.98 18.98 2.41
C SER A 55 9.03 18.59 1.26
N GLN A 56 8.83 17.29 1.03
CA GLN A 56 7.86 16.73 0.09
C GLN A 56 6.57 16.27 0.77
N GLY A 57 6.37 16.60 2.05
CA GLY A 57 5.20 16.18 2.82
C GLY A 57 5.22 14.71 3.24
N ILE A 58 6.34 14.02 3.10
CA ILE A 58 6.51 12.62 3.53
C ILE A 58 7.14 12.63 4.91
N ASP A 59 6.44 12.10 5.92
CA ASP A 59 7.06 11.83 7.22
C ASP A 59 7.73 10.44 7.20
N PRO A 60 9.07 10.35 7.24
CA PRO A 60 9.77 9.06 7.17
C PRO A 60 9.62 8.25 8.47
N ASP A 61 9.20 8.92 9.55
CA ASP A 61 8.92 8.30 10.85
C ASP A 61 7.48 7.77 10.90
N ASP A 62 6.61 8.23 9.99
CA ASP A 62 5.30 7.64 9.66
C ASP A 62 5.45 6.41 8.76
N ARG A 63 6.26 5.46 9.21
CA ARG A 63 6.04 4.07 8.80
C ARG A 63 4.78 3.69 9.53
N SER A 64 3.66 3.53 8.82
CA SER A 64 2.42 2.94 9.34
C SER A 64 2.79 1.72 10.22
N LYS A 65 2.89 1.94 11.53
CA LYS A 65 3.37 0.96 12.52
C LYS A 65 2.31 -0.08 12.83
N GLU A 66 1.11 0.11 12.31
CA GLU A 66 0.04 -0.85 12.39
C GLU A 66 0.34 -1.95 11.37
N ASP A 67 1.00 -3.00 11.85
CA ASP A 67 0.93 -4.30 11.20
C ASP A 67 -0.57 -4.65 11.09
N PRO A 68 -1.11 -5.00 9.91
CA PRO A 68 -2.50 -5.42 9.75
C PRO A 68 -2.91 -6.49 10.76
N MET A 69 -1.96 -7.34 11.21
CA MET A 69 -2.21 -8.36 12.24
C MET A 69 -2.34 -7.82 13.67
N THR A 70 -2.02 -6.55 13.91
CA THR A 70 -2.03 -5.91 15.25
C THR A 70 -3.07 -4.81 15.40
N MET A 71 -3.88 -4.54 14.38
CA MET A 71 -4.97 -3.57 14.50
C MET A 71 -6.01 -4.08 15.51
N THR A 72 -6.10 -3.38 16.65
CA THR A 72 -7.14 -3.64 17.64
C THR A 72 -8.48 -3.16 17.08
N PRO A 73 -9.52 -4.02 17.02
CA PRO A 73 -10.85 -3.60 16.59
C PRO A 73 -11.38 -2.44 17.45
N LEU A 74 -11.98 -1.46 16.81
CA LEU A 74 -12.68 -0.38 17.51
C LEU A 74 -13.94 -0.95 18.17
N ALA A 75 -14.07 -0.72 19.47
CA ALA A 75 -15.27 -1.03 20.24
C ALA A 75 -15.93 0.27 20.73
N ILE A 76 -17.23 0.42 20.50
CA ILE A 76 -18.04 1.52 21.06
C ILE A 76 -19.18 0.89 21.84
N ASP A 77 -19.30 1.23 23.12
CA ASP A 77 -20.30 0.65 24.05
C ASP A 77 -20.28 -0.89 24.10
N GLY A 78 -19.11 -1.49 23.91
CA GLY A 78 -18.92 -2.95 23.88
C GLY A 78 -19.31 -3.61 22.55
N ILE A 79 -19.79 -2.84 21.57
CA ILE A 79 -20.10 -3.31 20.22
C ILE A 79 -18.84 -3.19 19.36
N THR A 80 -18.53 -4.22 18.58
CA THR A 80 -17.40 -4.26 17.64
C THR A 80 -17.84 -4.53 16.20
N GLY A 81 -19.02 -5.10 15.99
CA GLY A 81 -19.50 -5.54 14.68
C GLY A 81 -18.87 -6.84 14.18
N LEU A 82 -17.91 -7.42 14.91
CA LEU A 82 -17.17 -8.63 14.50
C LEU A 82 -17.70 -9.92 15.16
N ASN A 83 -18.49 -9.82 16.22
CA ASN A 83 -19.02 -10.97 16.95
C ASN A 83 -20.48 -10.72 17.34
N ASP A 84 -21.40 -11.31 16.57
CA ASP A 84 -22.83 -11.07 16.69
C ASP A 84 -23.37 -11.40 18.09
N GLU A 85 -22.86 -12.43 18.76
CA GLU A 85 -23.29 -12.81 20.11
C GLU A 85 -22.86 -11.78 21.17
N THR A 86 -21.62 -11.30 21.08
CA THR A 86 -21.10 -10.29 22.01
C THR A 86 -21.74 -8.94 21.77
N ASP A 87 -21.92 -8.56 20.51
CA ASP A 87 -22.63 -7.33 20.15
C ASP A 87 -24.10 -7.40 20.59
N ALA A 88 -24.80 -8.51 20.39
CA ALA A 88 -26.19 -8.67 20.85
C ALA A 88 -26.31 -8.54 22.37
N ARG A 89 -25.37 -9.09 23.13
CA ARG A 89 -25.33 -8.90 24.59
C ARG A 89 -25.11 -7.44 24.97
N ALA A 90 -24.19 -6.73 24.30
CA ALA A 90 -23.94 -5.32 24.53
C ALA A 90 -25.17 -4.46 24.21
N ILE A 91 -25.87 -4.75 23.10
CA ILE A 91 -27.11 -4.07 22.71
C ILE A 91 -28.20 -4.30 23.77
N HIS A 92 -28.42 -5.54 24.21
CA HIS A 92 -29.42 -5.84 25.26
C HIS A 92 -29.06 -5.20 26.61
N GLU A 93 -27.78 -5.06 26.94
CA GLU A 93 -27.36 -4.35 28.14
C GLU A 93 -27.60 -2.84 28.03
N ALA A 94 -27.33 -2.23 26.87
CA ALA A 94 -27.66 -0.84 26.59
C ALA A 94 -29.17 -0.59 26.63
N GLU A 95 -29.98 -1.48 26.03
CA GLU A 95 -31.44 -1.46 26.09
C GLU A 95 -31.95 -1.50 27.53
N ARG A 96 -31.43 -2.40 28.36
CA ARG A 96 -31.79 -2.47 29.79
C ARG A 96 -31.43 -1.20 30.55
N ARG A 97 -30.27 -0.60 30.29
CA ARG A 97 -29.87 0.68 30.89
C ARG A 97 -30.82 1.81 30.46
N TYR A 98 -31.16 1.88 29.18
CA TYR A 98 -32.09 2.87 28.65
C TYR A 98 -33.46 2.79 29.34
N LEU A 99 -34.05 1.60 29.45
CA LEU A 99 -35.35 1.40 30.11
C LEU A 99 -35.33 1.71 31.61
N ALA A 100 -34.18 1.54 32.27
CA ALA A 100 -34.03 1.93 33.68
C ALA A 100 -34.04 3.47 33.84
N GLU A 101 -33.52 4.20 32.85
CA GLU A 101 -33.48 5.67 32.82
C GLU A 101 -34.77 6.28 32.25
N HIS A 102 -35.49 5.54 31.40
CA HIS A 102 -36.73 5.94 30.71
C HIS A 102 -37.82 4.87 30.96
N PRO A 103 -38.45 4.85 32.15
CA PRO A 103 -39.38 3.78 32.54
C PRO A 103 -40.67 3.73 31.72
N ASP A 104 -41.04 4.83 31.05
CA ASP A 104 -42.16 4.90 30.12
C ASP A 104 -41.84 4.28 28.74
N GLY A 105 -40.56 3.98 28.48
CA GLY A 105 -40.09 3.34 27.26
C GLY A 105 -40.16 4.23 26.02
N ASP A 106 -40.38 5.55 26.19
CA ASP A 106 -40.39 6.47 25.06
C ASP A 106 -39.03 6.43 24.36
N GLY A 107 -39.02 6.48 23.02
CA GLY A 107 -37.79 6.50 22.23
C GLY A 107 -36.98 5.19 22.17
N ILE A 108 -37.37 4.10 22.87
CA ILE A 108 -36.55 2.87 22.90
C ILE A 108 -36.27 2.27 21.51
N GLY A 109 -37.25 2.31 20.61
CA GLY A 109 -37.09 1.80 19.26
C GLY A 109 -36.04 2.57 18.45
N LEU A 110 -35.94 3.89 18.67
CA LEU A 110 -34.90 4.72 18.04
C LEU A 110 -33.53 4.40 18.65
N ALA A 111 -33.43 4.31 19.97
CA ALA A 111 -32.19 3.98 20.66
C ALA A 111 -31.62 2.62 20.21
N VAL A 112 -32.47 1.58 20.14
CA VAL A 112 -32.06 0.25 19.64
C VAL A 112 -31.68 0.30 18.15
N SER A 113 -32.43 1.06 17.34
CA SER A 113 -32.09 1.22 15.92
C SER A 113 -30.72 1.87 15.73
N GLU A 114 -30.36 2.88 16.52
CA GLU A 114 -29.04 3.52 16.46
C GLU A 114 -27.92 2.56 16.85
N LEU A 115 -28.15 1.68 17.82
CA LEU A 115 -27.16 0.66 18.21
C LEU A 115 -26.95 -0.40 17.13
N LEU A 116 -28.01 -0.82 16.45
CA LEU A 116 -27.92 -1.75 15.31
C LEU A 116 -27.18 -1.11 14.12
N GLU A 117 -27.42 0.18 13.88
CA GLU A 117 -26.72 0.95 12.86
C GLU A 117 -25.24 1.11 13.20
N LEU A 118 -24.92 1.38 14.47
CA LEU A 118 -23.56 1.40 14.99
C LEU A 118 -22.86 0.05 14.82
N GLN A 119 -23.54 -1.06 15.13
CA GLN A 119 -23.00 -2.41 14.93
C GLN A 119 -22.63 -2.65 13.46
N LEU A 120 -23.53 -2.30 12.53
CA LEU A 120 -23.29 -2.45 11.10
C LEU A 120 -22.07 -1.64 10.65
N VAL A 121 -21.98 -0.38 11.08
CA VAL A 121 -20.89 0.54 10.71
C VAL A 121 -19.56 0.08 11.28
N LEU A 122 -19.52 -0.35 12.54
CA LEU A 122 -18.32 -0.90 13.17
C LEU A 122 -17.87 -2.20 12.49
N ARG A 123 -18.81 -3.05 12.05
CA ARG A 123 -18.49 -4.24 11.26
C ARG A 123 -17.72 -3.87 9.99
N PHE A 124 -18.23 -2.90 9.22
CA PHE A 124 -17.55 -2.47 8.00
C PHE A 124 -16.21 -1.81 8.32
N TYR A 125 -16.16 -0.89 9.27
CA TYR A 125 -14.94 -0.19 9.65
C TYR A 125 -13.83 -1.16 10.12
N ASN A 126 -14.15 -2.09 11.02
CA ASN A 126 -13.19 -3.02 11.59
C ASN A 126 -12.73 -4.10 10.61
N ASN A 127 -13.54 -4.44 9.59
CA ASN A 127 -13.09 -5.31 8.50
C ASN A 127 -12.31 -4.54 7.42
N LEU A 128 -12.71 -3.31 7.11
CA LEU A 128 -12.12 -2.54 6.03
C LEU A 128 -10.72 -2.01 6.36
N ARG A 129 -10.47 -1.58 7.60
CA ARG A 129 -9.14 -1.10 8.03
C ARG A 129 -8.00 -2.08 7.74
N PRO A 130 -8.05 -3.35 8.19
CA PRO A 130 -6.98 -4.31 7.89
C PRO A 130 -6.88 -4.62 6.40
N LEU A 131 -8.01 -4.63 5.66
CA LEU A 131 -7.99 -4.84 4.21
C LEU A 131 -7.29 -3.68 3.46
N LEU A 132 -7.56 -2.43 3.82
CA LEU A 132 -6.86 -1.26 3.26
C LEU A 132 -5.36 -1.27 3.60
N ALA A 133 -5.01 -1.68 4.81
CA ALA A 133 -3.60 -1.82 5.20
C ALA A 133 -2.89 -2.92 4.41
N ALA A 134 -3.55 -4.07 4.22
CA ALA A 134 -3.04 -5.17 3.39
C ALA A 134 -2.91 -4.76 1.92
N GLU A 135 -3.89 -4.03 1.37
CA GLU A 135 -3.84 -3.49 0.02
C GLU A 135 -2.65 -2.54 -0.16
N LEU A 136 -2.45 -1.59 0.77
CA LEU A 136 -1.34 -0.65 0.70
C LEU A 136 0.02 -1.36 0.77
N ALA A 137 0.15 -2.38 1.62
CA ALA A 137 1.34 -3.20 1.69
C ALA A 137 1.60 -3.95 0.36
N ALA A 138 0.58 -4.60 -0.19
CA ALA A 138 0.67 -5.30 -1.46
C ALA A 138 0.99 -4.37 -2.63
N ARG A 139 0.44 -3.14 -2.64
CA ARG A 139 0.75 -2.10 -3.64
C ARG A 139 2.22 -1.72 -3.59
N ARG A 140 2.78 -1.50 -2.39
CA ARG A 140 4.20 -1.20 -2.20
C ARG A 140 5.08 -2.36 -2.66
N ASP A 141 4.68 -3.60 -2.41
CA ASP A 141 5.44 -4.78 -2.85
C ASP A 141 5.38 -4.97 -4.37
N ARG A 142 4.23 -4.71 -5.00
CA ARG A 142 4.08 -4.63 -6.46
C ARG A 142 5.03 -3.60 -7.06
N ASP A 143 5.02 -2.37 -6.55
CA ASP A 143 5.86 -1.28 -7.08
C ASP A 143 7.36 -1.60 -6.89
N ARG A 144 7.72 -2.21 -5.75
CA ARG A 144 9.09 -2.69 -5.50
C ARG A 144 9.50 -3.78 -6.49
N ALA A 145 8.63 -4.75 -6.74
CA ALA A 145 8.92 -5.86 -7.66
C ALA A 145 9.09 -5.36 -9.10
N LEU A 146 8.20 -4.46 -9.56
CA LEU A 146 8.34 -3.79 -10.86
C LEU A 146 9.65 -3.01 -10.96
N HIS A 147 10.02 -2.26 -9.92
CA HIS A 147 11.31 -1.56 -9.92
C HIS A 147 12.50 -2.53 -9.98
N LEU A 148 12.42 -3.68 -9.29
CA LEU A 148 13.48 -4.68 -9.29
C LEU A 148 13.69 -5.27 -10.69
N VAL A 149 12.64 -5.46 -11.49
CA VAL A 149 12.75 -5.89 -12.90
C VAL A 149 13.67 -4.96 -13.68
N GLU A 150 13.44 -3.64 -13.56
CA GLU A 150 14.26 -2.61 -14.23
C GLU A 150 15.72 -2.65 -13.77
N VAL A 151 15.93 -2.72 -12.45
CA VAL A 151 17.29 -2.80 -11.87
C VAL A 151 18.04 -4.04 -12.35
N ARG A 152 17.37 -5.20 -12.44
CA ARG A 152 17.99 -6.44 -12.91
C ARG A 152 18.27 -6.40 -14.41
N TRP A 153 17.40 -5.76 -15.18
CA TRP A 153 17.63 -5.54 -16.60
C TRP A 153 18.86 -4.64 -16.84
N GLU A 154 18.95 -3.49 -16.17
CA GLU A 154 20.11 -2.58 -16.27
C GLU A 154 21.41 -3.29 -15.91
N ALA A 155 21.40 -4.10 -14.85
CA ALA A 155 22.59 -4.82 -14.36
C ALA A 155 23.18 -5.82 -15.37
N LEU A 156 22.40 -6.28 -16.37
CA LEU A 156 22.91 -7.16 -17.43
C LEU A 156 24.01 -6.50 -18.27
N THR A 157 23.97 -5.18 -18.44
CA THR A 157 24.90 -4.44 -19.29
C THR A 157 26.35 -4.50 -18.81
N THR A 158 26.56 -4.74 -17.52
CA THR A 158 27.88 -4.80 -16.89
C THR A 158 28.19 -6.16 -16.26
N ALA A 159 27.33 -7.17 -16.47
CA ALA A 159 27.45 -8.45 -15.79
C ALA A 159 28.55 -9.33 -16.40
N THR A 160 29.53 -9.72 -15.59
CA THR A 160 30.55 -10.72 -15.97
C THR A 160 29.97 -12.13 -16.03
N ALA A 161 29.09 -12.48 -15.09
CA ALA A 161 28.33 -13.74 -15.07
C ALA A 161 26.95 -13.57 -15.72
N TRP A 162 26.93 -13.33 -17.03
CA TRP A 162 25.73 -12.90 -17.76
C TRP A 162 24.52 -13.85 -17.58
N HIS A 163 24.72 -15.17 -17.67
CA HIS A 163 23.62 -16.14 -17.49
C HIS A 163 22.95 -16.08 -16.12
N ALA A 164 23.74 -15.92 -15.05
CA ALA A 164 23.22 -15.80 -13.69
C ALA A 164 22.45 -14.48 -13.50
N ALA A 165 22.96 -13.38 -14.05
CA ALA A 165 22.29 -12.09 -14.03
C ALA A 165 20.97 -12.13 -14.84
N HIS A 166 20.95 -12.82 -15.98
CA HIS A 166 19.75 -13.01 -16.80
C HIS A 166 18.70 -13.84 -16.07
N HIS A 167 19.11 -14.92 -15.42
CA HIS A 167 18.21 -15.70 -14.58
C HIS A 167 17.60 -14.85 -13.45
N ALA A 168 18.40 -14.02 -12.77
CA ALA A 168 17.90 -13.13 -11.73
C ALA A 168 16.90 -12.08 -12.27
N TYR A 169 17.05 -11.63 -13.51
CA TYR A 169 16.06 -10.80 -14.20
C TYR A 169 14.75 -11.57 -14.45
N VAL A 170 14.81 -12.79 -15.00
CA VAL A 170 13.62 -13.62 -15.24
C VAL A 170 12.86 -13.89 -13.94
N VAL A 171 13.56 -14.22 -12.86
CA VAL A 171 12.96 -14.40 -11.52
C VAL A 171 12.30 -13.11 -11.02
N ALA A 172 12.88 -11.94 -11.27
CA ALA A 172 12.27 -10.68 -10.90
C ALA A 172 10.97 -10.40 -11.68
N VAL A 173 10.90 -10.79 -12.96
CA VAL A 173 9.67 -10.68 -13.78
C VAL A 173 8.55 -11.55 -13.21
N ASP A 174 8.85 -12.82 -12.90
CA ASP A 174 7.88 -13.73 -12.27
C ASP A 174 7.38 -13.20 -10.92
N ALA A 175 8.30 -12.69 -10.09
CA ALA A 175 7.95 -12.05 -8.81
C ALA A 175 7.05 -10.82 -9.01
N ALA A 176 7.27 -10.03 -10.06
CA ALA A 176 6.43 -8.87 -10.37
C ALA A 176 5.01 -9.28 -10.79
N TYR A 177 4.82 -10.32 -11.62
CA TYR A 177 3.48 -10.84 -11.93
C TYR A 177 2.74 -11.31 -10.67
N THR A 178 3.44 -12.02 -9.80
CA THR A 178 2.89 -12.48 -8.52
C THR A 178 2.43 -11.28 -7.69
N ALA A 179 3.30 -10.26 -7.54
CA ALA A 179 2.99 -9.08 -6.75
C ALA A 179 1.83 -8.25 -7.34
N ILE A 180 1.73 -8.12 -8.67
CA ILE A 180 0.58 -7.50 -9.35
C ILE A 180 -0.72 -8.24 -8.99
N THR A 181 -0.71 -9.57 -9.06
CA THR A 181 -1.89 -10.40 -8.78
C THR A 181 -2.31 -10.32 -7.30
N THR A 182 -1.34 -10.39 -6.39
CA THR A 182 -1.57 -10.25 -4.95
C THR A 182 -2.17 -8.88 -4.62
N TRP A 183 -1.61 -7.81 -5.18
CA TRP A 183 -2.16 -6.47 -5.02
C TRP A 183 -3.59 -6.35 -5.55
N ALA A 184 -3.85 -6.84 -6.77
CA ALA A 184 -5.18 -6.78 -7.38
C ALA A 184 -6.23 -7.50 -6.52
N THR A 185 -5.86 -8.63 -5.91
CA THR A 185 -6.73 -9.39 -5.00
C THR A 185 -7.05 -8.58 -3.75
N ALA A 186 -6.02 -8.05 -3.07
CA ALA A 186 -6.21 -7.24 -1.88
C ALA A 186 -7.04 -5.96 -2.16
N ALA A 187 -6.78 -5.30 -3.29
CA ALA A 187 -7.55 -4.12 -3.71
C ALA A 187 -9.01 -4.45 -4.01
N ARG A 188 -9.29 -5.61 -4.62
CA ARG A 188 -10.67 -6.07 -4.86
C ARG A 188 -11.41 -6.34 -3.55
N GLU A 189 -10.79 -7.05 -2.62
CA GLU A 189 -11.38 -7.36 -1.30
C GLU A 189 -11.68 -6.10 -0.49
N ALA A 190 -10.75 -5.13 -0.47
CA ALA A 190 -10.97 -3.84 0.18
C ALA A 190 -12.11 -3.05 -0.49
N SER A 191 -12.17 -3.06 -1.83
CA SER A 191 -13.19 -2.32 -2.60
C SER A 191 -14.60 -2.89 -2.42
N THR A 192 -14.75 -4.22 -2.37
CA THR A 192 -16.05 -4.88 -2.17
C THR A 192 -16.56 -4.79 -0.72
N SER A 193 -15.66 -4.51 0.22
CA SER A 193 -15.96 -4.36 1.65
C SER A 193 -16.32 -2.92 2.06
N TRP A 194 -16.52 -2.00 1.10
CA TRP A 194 -16.97 -0.63 1.40
C TRP A 194 -18.39 -0.61 1.99
N PHE A 195 -18.74 0.50 2.64
CA PHE A 195 -20.08 0.71 3.20
C PHE A 195 -21.16 0.50 2.12
N PRO A 196 -22.20 -0.31 2.40
CA PRO A 196 -23.15 -0.76 1.37
C PRO A 196 -24.17 0.31 0.99
N VAL A 197 -24.39 1.30 1.86
CA VAL A 197 -25.38 2.37 1.68
C VAL A 197 -24.84 3.69 2.22
N ARG A 198 -25.23 4.80 1.57
CA ARG A 198 -24.84 6.17 1.97
C ARG A 198 -25.12 6.47 3.45
N ARG A 199 -26.23 5.99 3.98
CA ARG A 199 -26.60 6.19 5.39
C ARG A 199 -25.56 5.60 6.36
N ALA A 200 -24.98 4.44 6.05
CA ALA A 200 -23.94 3.84 6.88
C ALA A 200 -22.62 4.65 6.83
N GLU A 201 -22.31 5.24 5.67
CA GLU A 201 -21.17 6.15 5.50
C GLU A 201 -21.35 7.45 6.28
N GLU A 202 -22.55 8.05 6.24
CA GLU A 202 -22.88 9.23 7.06
C GLU A 202 -22.77 8.94 8.57
N PHE A 203 -23.22 7.76 9.01
CA PHE A 203 -23.12 7.35 10.40
C PHE A 203 -21.67 7.07 10.83
N TYR A 204 -20.85 6.52 9.92
CA TYR A 204 -19.40 6.41 10.09
C TYR A 204 -18.75 7.78 10.32
N GLU A 205 -19.07 8.78 9.49
CA GLU A 205 -18.55 10.14 9.65
C GLU A 205 -18.96 10.75 11.01
N GLN A 206 -20.23 10.61 11.38
CA GLN A 206 -20.78 11.21 12.60
C GLN A 206 -20.31 10.54 13.90
N ARG A 207 -20.05 9.23 13.88
CA ARG A 207 -19.78 8.48 15.11
C ARG A 207 -18.34 8.04 15.26
N ILE A 208 -17.70 7.65 14.17
CA ILE A 208 -16.33 7.13 14.19
C ILE A 208 -15.34 8.27 13.89
N LEU A 209 -15.51 8.99 12.78
CA LEU A 209 -14.58 10.08 12.43
C LEU A 209 -14.68 11.26 13.39
N ALA A 210 -15.89 11.69 13.76
CA ALA A 210 -16.07 12.78 14.71
C ALA A 210 -15.46 12.48 16.10
N ALA A 211 -15.31 11.21 16.46
CA ALA A 211 -14.65 10.76 17.68
C ALA A 211 -13.10 10.70 17.55
N GLY A 212 -12.54 11.07 16.40
CA GLY A 212 -11.09 11.14 16.16
C GLY A 212 -10.45 9.81 15.79
N HIS A 213 -11.24 8.79 15.41
CA HIS A 213 -10.68 7.51 14.95
C HIS A 213 -10.08 7.64 13.54
N PRO A 214 -9.06 6.83 13.20
CA PRO A 214 -8.41 6.91 11.90
C PRO A 214 -9.38 6.78 10.72
N PRO A 215 -9.23 7.61 9.67
CA PRO A 215 -10.11 7.53 8.50
C PRO A 215 -9.86 6.26 7.68
N VAL A 216 -10.89 5.78 7.01
CA VAL A 216 -10.81 4.80 5.92
C VAL A 216 -11.21 5.47 4.63
N GLU A 217 -10.44 5.24 3.57
CA GLU A 217 -10.65 5.87 2.27
C GLU A 217 -11.14 4.84 1.25
N ARG A 218 -12.09 5.26 0.42
CA ARG A 218 -12.57 4.43 -0.69
C ARG A 218 -11.51 4.34 -1.76
N LEU A 219 -11.15 3.11 -2.15
CA LEU A 219 -10.30 2.88 -3.30
C LEU A 219 -11.01 3.35 -4.57
N ALA A 220 -10.43 4.32 -5.26
CA ALA A 220 -10.94 4.84 -6.53
C ALA A 220 -10.44 4.05 -7.75
N VAL A 221 -9.55 3.08 -7.54
CA VAL A 221 -8.88 2.32 -8.59
C VAL A 221 -9.73 1.13 -9.05
N ASP A 222 -9.82 0.94 -10.37
CA ASP A 222 -10.26 -0.34 -10.93
C ASP A 222 -9.07 -1.31 -10.93
N ALA A 223 -8.97 -2.10 -9.85
CA ALA A 223 -7.88 -3.04 -9.63
C ALA A 223 -7.73 -4.06 -10.77
N ASP A 224 -8.83 -4.46 -11.42
CA ASP A 224 -8.82 -5.45 -12.51
C ASP A 224 -8.36 -4.83 -13.82
N ALA A 225 -8.74 -3.58 -14.10
CA ALA A 225 -8.21 -2.85 -15.25
C ALA A 225 -6.73 -2.52 -15.09
N GLU A 226 -6.32 -1.99 -13.93
CA GLU A 226 -4.93 -1.58 -13.70
C GLU A 226 -3.99 -2.80 -13.65
N SER A 227 -4.39 -3.90 -12.99
CA SER A 227 -3.54 -5.11 -12.95
C SER A 227 -3.34 -5.73 -14.34
N ARG A 228 -4.37 -5.75 -15.18
CA ARG A 228 -4.24 -6.18 -16.59
C ARG A 228 -3.28 -5.27 -17.35
N CYS A 229 -3.44 -3.95 -17.23
CA CYS A 229 -2.57 -2.99 -17.90
C CYS A 229 -1.09 -3.18 -17.49
N LEU A 230 -0.82 -3.31 -16.20
CA LEU A 230 0.53 -3.56 -15.68
C LEU A 230 1.10 -4.90 -16.17
N ALA A 231 0.29 -5.96 -16.18
CA ALA A 231 0.71 -7.28 -16.67
C ALA A 231 1.01 -7.27 -18.18
N GLU A 232 0.21 -6.58 -18.98
CA GLU A 232 0.41 -6.41 -20.42
C GLU A 232 1.68 -5.60 -20.73
N GLU A 233 1.93 -4.51 -20.01
CA GLU A 233 3.17 -3.73 -20.13
C GLU A 233 4.39 -4.58 -19.75
N LEU A 234 4.33 -5.30 -18.62
CA LEU A 234 5.42 -6.17 -18.18
C LEU A 234 5.72 -7.27 -19.22
N THR A 235 4.68 -7.88 -19.79
CA THR A 235 4.80 -8.90 -20.86
C THR A 235 5.50 -8.30 -22.08
N THR A 236 4.99 -7.16 -22.56
CA THR A 236 5.52 -6.49 -23.75
C THR A 236 7.00 -6.13 -23.58
N LEU A 237 7.36 -5.58 -22.43
CA LEU A 237 8.75 -5.26 -22.09
C LEU A 237 9.62 -6.51 -21.99
N HIS A 238 9.11 -7.57 -21.34
CA HIS A 238 9.83 -8.82 -21.18
C HIS A 238 10.15 -9.48 -22.52
N ASP A 239 9.16 -9.59 -23.41
CA ASP A 239 9.32 -10.17 -24.75
C ASP A 239 10.35 -9.40 -25.58
N ARG A 240 10.26 -8.07 -25.58
CA ARG A 240 11.25 -7.22 -26.25
C ARG A 240 12.66 -7.44 -25.69
N ARG A 241 12.79 -7.56 -24.38
CA ARG A 241 14.07 -7.75 -23.68
C ARG A 241 14.68 -9.12 -23.94
N ILE A 242 13.87 -10.18 -24.06
CA ILE A 242 14.34 -11.50 -24.50
C ILE A 242 14.99 -11.42 -25.89
N VAL A 243 14.34 -10.72 -26.84
CA VAL A 243 14.89 -10.56 -28.19
C VAL A 243 16.22 -9.82 -28.15
N LEU A 244 16.32 -8.72 -27.39
CA LEU A 244 17.56 -7.96 -27.24
C LEU A 244 18.69 -8.78 -26.58
N ALA A 245 18.35 -9.57 -25.56
CA ALA A 245 19.29 -10.44 -24.87
C ALA A 245 19.86 -11.51 -25.83
N ALA A 246 19.01 -12.14 -26.64
CA ALA A 246 19.42 -13.10 -27.66
C ALA A 246 20.31 -12.46 -28.74
N GLN A 247 19.96 -11.27 -29.24
CA GLN A 247 20.78 -10.52 -30.20
C GLN A 247 22.16 -10.18 -29.63
N THR A 248 22.23 -9.79 -28.35
CA THR A 248 23.49 -9.45 -27.67
C THR A 248 24.41 -10.68 -27.53
N LEU A 249 23.86 -11.84 -27.17
CA LEU A 249 24.62 -13.09 -27.10
C LEU A 249 25.16 -13.52 -28.47
N ASN A 250 24.38 -13.33 -29.54
CA ASN A 250 24.81 -13.67 -30.91
C ASN A 250 25.84 -12.69 -31.48
N ALA A 251 25.86 -11.43 -31.00
CA ALA A 251 26.80 -10.40 -31.44
C ALA A 251 28.12 -10.43 -30.65
N ALA A 252 28.17 -11.09 -29.49
CA ALA A 252 29.39 -11.24 -28.72
C ALA A 252 30.41 -12.04 -29.53
N PRO A 253 31.62 -11.51 -29.80
CA PRO A 253 32.64 -12.26 -30.53
C PRO A 253 32.93 -13.53 -29.74
N THR A 254 32.82 -14.68 -30.42
CA THR A 254 33.36 -15.95 -29.94
C THR A 254 34.85 -15.74 -29.70
N SER A 255 35.18 -15.36 -28.47
CA SER A 255 36.54 -15.30 -27.99
C SER A 255 36.95 -16.74 -27.76
N SER A 256 37.23 -17.42 -28.87
CA SER A 256 37.78 -18.77 -28.90
C SER A 256 39.11 -18.73 -28.15
N HIS A 257 39.11 -19.32 -26.96
CA HIS A 257 40.33 -19.73 -26.26
C HIS A 257 40.75 -21.12 -26.76
#